data_AF-A0A1X6ZJY7-F1
#
_entry.id   AF-A0A1X6ZJY7-F1
#
_cell.length_a   1.000
_cell.length_b   1.000
_cell.length_c   1.000
_cell.angle_alpha   90.00
_cell.angle_beta   90.00
_cell.angle_gamma   90.00
#
_symmetry.space_group_name_H-M   'P 1'
#
loop_
_entity.id
_entity.type
_entity.pdbx_description
1 polymer ?
#
loop_
_entity_poly.entity_id
_entity_poly.type
_entity_poly.pdbx_seq_one_letter_code
_entity_poly.pdbx_strand_id
1 'polypeptide(L)' 'MDIYSILRQFADSWMLLALFLFFVGVVLWVFRPGARKTYEDTANIPLRNEDRPASDVKDTSKPAFAGKDL' A
#
# COMPACT_ATOMS: atom_id res chain seq x y z
N MET A 1 28.72 -38.25 -29.83
CA MET A 1 27.46 -37.80 -29.22
C MET A 1 26.56 -37.31 -30.34
N ASP A 2 25.46 -38.01 -30.59
CA ASP A 2 24.51 -37.70 -31.67
C ASP A 2 23.55 -36.57 -31.29
N ILE A 3 23.04 -35.83 -32.29
CA ILE A 3 22.13 -34.69 -32.13
C ILE A 3 20.86 -35.06 -31.34
N TYR A 4 20.35 -36.28 -31.51
CA TYR A 4 19.19 -36.77 -30.76
C TYR A 4 19.41 -36.79 -29.24
N SER A 5 20.64 -37.06 -28.81
CA SER A 5 20.97 -37.11 -27.38
C SER A 5 20.98 -35.70 -26.77
N ILE A 6 21.49 -34.72 -27.51
CA ILE A 6 21.48 -33.30 -27.11
C ILE A 6 20.04 -32.76 -27.04
N LEU A 7 19.23 -33.02 -28.06
CA LEU A 7 17.83 -32.58 -28.11
C LEU A 7 16.99 -33.20 -26.98
N ARG A 8 17.23 -34.47 -26.66
CA ARG A 8 16.54 -35.17 -25.57
C ARG A 8 16.86 -34.61 -24.20
N GLN A 9 18.14 -34.38 -23.90
CA GLN A 9 18.55 -33.80 -22.62
C GLN A 9 17.96 -32.40 -22.42
N PHE A 10 17.88 -31.61 -23.48
CA PHE A 10 17.17 -30.33 -23.45
C PHE A 10 15.67 -30.52 -23.18
N ALA A 11 14.99 -31.42 -23.90
CA ALA A 11 13.57 -31.72 -23.72
C ALA A 11 13.23 -32.16 -22.28
N ASP A 12 14.06 -33.00 -21.68
CA ASP A 12 13.85 -33.51 -20.32
C ASP A 12 13.99 -32.41 -19.24
N SER A 13 14.66 -31.30 -19.53
CA SER A 13 14.92 -30.23 -18.55
C SER A 13 13.83 -29.15 -18.44
N TRP A 14 12.79 -29.18 -19.30
CA TRP A 14 11.76 -28.13 -19.38
C TRP A 14 10.91 -28.00 -18.11
N MET A 15 10.55 -29.11 -17.47
CA MET A 15 9.73 -29.07 -16.25
C MET A 15 10.49 -28.43 -15.07
N LEU A 16 11.77 -28.78 -14.92
CA LEU A 16 12.68 -28.17 -13.95
C LEU A 16 12.80 -26.66 -14.17
N LEU A 17 12.96 -26.25 -15.43
CA LEU A 17 13.09 -24.86 -15.81
C LEU A 17 11.79 -24.07 -15.57
N ALA A 18 10.63 -24.68 -15.83
CA ALA A 18 9.32 -24.09 -15.54
C ALA A 18 9.11 -23.84 -14.03
N LEU A 19 9.43 -24.81 -13.17
CA LEU A 19 9.36 -24.65 -11.71
C LEU A 19 10.33 -23.58 -11.19
N PHE A 20 11.53 -23.54 -11.75
CA PHE A 20 12.52 -22.51 -11.41
C PHE A 20 12.03 -21.10 -11.78
N LEU A 21 11.52 -20.91 -13.00
CA LEU A 21 10.95 -19.63 -13.43
C LEU A 21 9.72 -19.24 -12.60
N PHE A 22 8.86 -20.21 -12.28
CA PHE A 22 7.70 -19.99 -11.41
C PHE A 22 8.14 -19.50 -10.03
N PHE A 23 9.13 -20.16 -9.42
CA PHE A 23 9.68 -19.77 -8.13
C PHE A 23 10.23 -18.34 -8.16
N VAL A 24 11.07 -18.01 -9.15
CA VAL A 24 11.59 -16.64 -9.33
C VAL A 24 10.44 -15.65 -9.54
N GLY A 25 9.41 -16.01 -10.31
CA GLY A 25 8.22 -15.20 -10.51
C GLY A 25 7.49 -14.88 -9.20
N VAL A 26 7.30 -15.86 -8.32
CA VAL A 26 6.71 -15.67 -6.99
C VAL A 26 7.59 -14.76 -6.12
N VAL A 27 8.90 -14.98 -6.11
CA VAL A 27 9.85 -14.16 -5.37
C VAL A 27 9.76 -12.70 -5.81
N LEU A 28 9.80 -12.44 -7.12
CA LEU A 28 9.67 -11.10 -7.68
C LEU A 28 8.30 -10.47 -7.38
N TRP A 29 7.23 -11.28 -7.37
CA TRP A 29 5.88 -10.83 -7.04
C TRP A 29 5.75 -10.41 -5.57
N VAL A 30 6.36 -11.15 -4.63
CA VAL A 30 6.39 -10.77 -3.21
C VAL A 30 7.17 -9.48 -3.00
N PHE A 31 8.28 -9.31 -3.70
CA PHE A 31 9.06 -8.07 -3.64
C PHE A 31 8.45 -6.91 -4.42
N ARG A 32 7.42 -7.13 -5.27
CA ARG A 32 6.71 -6.07 -5.98
C ARG A 32 6.02 -5.17 -4.93
N PRO A 33 6.43 -3.90 -4.75
CA PRO A 33 5.86 -3.00 -3.77
C PRO A 33 4.54 -2.41 -4.32
N GLY A 34 3.56 -3.26 -4.61
CA GLY A 34 2.28 -2.87 -5.23
C GLY A 34 1.27 -2.28 -4.24
N ALA A 35 1.46 -2.49 -2.94
CA ALA A 35 0.47 -2.12 -1.93
C ALA A 35 0.83 -0.85 -1.14
N ARG A 36 2.03 -0.29 -1.31
CA ARG A 36 2.46 0.88 -0.50
C ARG A 36 1.72 2.18 -0.85
N LYS A 37 1.08 2.28 -2.01
CA LYS A 37 0.48 3.55 -2.47
C LYS A 37 -0.92 3.82 -1.92
N THR A 38 -1.62 2.81 -1.39
CA THR A 38 -2.98 2.97 -0.84
C THR A 38 -2.98 3.13 0.69
N TYR A 39 -1.94 2.67 1.38
CA TYR A 39 -1.87 2.78 2.86
C TYR A 39 -1.30 4.10 3.37
N GLU A 40 -0.71 4.94 2.50
CA GLU A 40 -0.15 6.24 2.89
C GLU A 40 -1.25 7.28 3.19
N ASP A 41 -2.40 7.19 2.50
CA ASP A 41 -3.53 8.10 2.72
C ASP A 41 -4.34 7.77 3.99
N THR A 42 -4.49 6.49 4.34
CA THR A 42 -5.28 6.08 5.53
C THR A 42 -4.51 6.26 6.84
N ALA A 43 -3.19 6.05 6.84
CA ALA A 43 -2.36 6.20 8.04
C ALA A 43 -2.24 7.66 8.53
N ASN A 44 -2.47 8.64 7.66
CA ASN A 44 -2.41 10.06 8.00
C ASN A 44 -3.73 10.63 8.54
N ILE A 45 -4.82 9.85 8.61
CA ILE A 45 -6.11 10.33 9.13
C ILE A 45 -6.07 10.59 10.65
N PRO A 46 -5.49 9.70 11.50
CA PRO A 46 -5.49 9.92 12.95
C PRO A 46 -4.48 10.98 13.42
N LEU A 47 -3.34 11.13 12.72
CA LEU A 47 -2.23 12.02 13.13
C LEU A 47 -2.32 13.45 12.56
N ARG A 48 -3.31 13.75 11.71
CA ARG A 48 -3.47 15.09 11.13
C ARG A 48 -3.85 16.16 12.16
N ASN A 49 -4.21 15.77 13.38
CA ASN A 49 -4.68 16.66 14.43
C ASN A 49 -3.66 16.92 15.56
N GLU A 50 -2.46 16.33 15.51
CA GLU A 50 -1.46 16.49 16.57
C GLU A 50 -0.58 17.74 16.38
N ASP A 51 -0.28 18.14 15.12
CA ASP A 51 0.69 19.21 14.82
C ASP A 51 0.08 20.57 14.42
N ARG A 52 -1.25 20.69 14.36
CA ARG A 52 -1.91 21.99 14.18
C ARG A 52 -3.06 22.09 15.18
N PRO A 53 -2.95 22.92 16.23
CA PRO A 53 -4.11 23.20 17.05
C PRO A 53 -5.19 23.73 16.12
N ALA A 54 -6.39 23.16 16.21
CA ALA A 54 -7.58 23.77 15.63
C ALA A 54 -7.66 25.17 16.24
N SER A 55 -7.23 26.17 15.47
CA SER A 55 -7.28 27.57 15.88
C SER A 55 -8.72 27.89 16.22
N ASP A 56 -8.92 28.09 17.53
CA ASP A 56 -9.84 29.01 18.16
C ASP A 56 -11.28 28.96 17.67
N VAL A 57 -12.10 28.28 18.48
CA VAL A 57 -13.22 28.92 19.18
C VAL A 57 -13.78 30.13 18.42
N LYS A 58 -14.66 29.89 17.44
CA LYS A 58 -15.69 30.87 17.14
C LYS A 58 -16.70 30.80 18.28
N ASP A 59 -16.43 31.63 19.26
CA ASP A 59 -17.36 32.16 20.24
C ASP A 59 -18.71 32.49 19.58
N THR A 60 -19.68 31.59 19.75
CA THR A 60 -21.10 31.90 19.55
C THR A 60 -21.88 31.81 20.86
N SER A 61 -21.17 31.70 21.99
CA SER A 61 -21.70 31.94 23.32
C SER A 61 -21.87 33.45 23.54
N LYS A 62 -22.78 34.04 22.75
CA LYS A 62 -23.39 35.33 23.06
C LYS A 62 -23.96 35.24 24.47
N PRO A 63 -23.41 35.94 25.48
CA PRO A 63 -23.92 35.81 26.83
C PRO A 63 -25.21 36.61 26.95
N ALA A 64 -26.14 35.99 27.67
CA ALA A 64 -27.04 36.58 28.63
C ALA A 64 -27.83 37.83 28.23
N PHE A 65 -29.13 37.66 28.11
CA PHE A 65 -30.13 38.48 28.81
C PHE A 65 -29.68 39.92 29.16
N ALA A 66 -29.80 40.83 28.20
CA ALA A 66 -29.98 42.24 28.50
C ALA A 66 -31.45 42.58 28.28
N GLY A 67 -32.29 42.17 29.24
CA GLY A 67 -33.63 42.72 29.39
C GLY A 67 -33.52 44.16 29.91
N LYS A 68 -33.98 45.08 29.08
CA LYS A 68 -34.29 46.51 29.29
C LYS A 68 -34.40 47.03 27.85
N ASP A 69 -35.56 47.38 27.30
CA ASP A 69 -36.65 48.19 27.83
C ASP A 69 -37.96 47.87 27.10
N LEU A 70 -39.06 48.15 27.80
CA LEU A 70 -40.41 48.29 27.25
C LEU A 70 -40.50 49.48 26.29
#